data_AF-G5DWS4-F1
#
_entry.id   AF-G5DWS4-F1
#
_cell.length_a   1.000
_cell.length_b   1.000
_cell.length_c   1.000
_cell.angle_alpha   90.00
_cell.angle_beta   90.00
_cell.angle_gamma   90.00
#
_symmetry.space_group_name_H-M   'P 1'
#
loop_
_entity.id
_entity.type
_entity.pdbx_description
1 polymer ?
#
loop_
_entity_poly.entity_id
_entity_poly.type
_entity_poly.pdbx_seq_one_letter_code
_entity_poly.pdbx_strand_id
1 'polypeptide(L)'
;REETRIPIKVSAFEKMKMRRAEVDVAGLLTKRKRTKRMSMKINRYDISNKRFDDGIVLDDISNQQKKKKDEEEKKKSETVEMSMNAQFKAIKPSHSILTFVQENFLGRRRDIELRRAGYNVELSAPLDNLPFSASSERERVEESVFRNKLEFFAAARVSSSFPPPDLPEIAFAGRSNVGKSSLLNALTRQWGVVRTSDKPGHTQSINFFNLGSKLNLVDLPGYGFAYAKDEVKEAWEELVKEYLSTRVGLKRVCLLIDTKWGMKPRDIELIHLMERSQTKYQVVLTKTDVVFPIDVARRAMQIEETLKEHKSIVQPVMMVSSKSGAGIRCLRTALVKMARYLK
;
A
#
# COMPACT_ATOMS: atom_id res chain seq x y z
N ARG A 1 80.40 -1.79 -5.20
CA ARG A 1 80.00 -1.90 -3.78
C ARG A 1 79.37 -0.55 -3.40
N GLU A 2 78.28 -0.19 -4.05
CA GLU A 2 76.89 -0.38 -3.57
C GLU A 2 76.65 0.28 -2.21
N GLU A 3 76.35 1.59 -2.26
CA GLU A 3 75.73 2.32 -1.16
C GLU A 3 74.23 2.02 -1.15
N THR A 4 73.82 1.21 -0.18
CA THR A 4 72.41 0.89 0.09
C THR A 4 71.79 2.02 0.91
N ARG A 5 70.97 2.86 0.26
CA ARG A 5 70.11 3.82 0.95
C ARG A 5 68.85 3.13 1.49
N ILE A 6 68.63 3.37 2.78
CA ILE A 6 67.50 2.95 3.62
C ILE A 6 66.16 3.48 3.05
N PRO A 7 65.10 2.67 2.92
CA PRO A 7 63.79 3.18 2.56
C PRO A 7 63.05 3.71 3.79
N ILE A 8 62.69 5.00 3.75
CA ILE A 8 61.84 5.68 4.72
C ILE A 8 60.43 5.06 4.66
N LYS A 9 59.91 4.57 5.79
CA LYS A 9 58.52 4.09 5.91
C LYS A 9 57.56 5.28 5.91
N VAL A 10 56.86 5.48 4.80
CA VAL A 10 55.75 6.44 4.66
C VAL A 10 54.51 5.90 5.39
N SER A 11 53.88 6.73 6.21
CA SER A 11 52.71 6.35 7.02
C SER A 11 51.47 6.05 6.16
N ALA A 12 50.56 5.21 6.67
CA ALA A 12 49.33 4.80 5.98
C ALA A 12 48.40 5.98 5.60
N PHE A 13 48.57 7.15 6.23
CA PHE A 13 47.81 8.36 5.95
C PHE A 13 48.21 9.02 4.62
N GLU A 14 49.47 8.91 4.22
CA GLU A 14 49.98 9.48 2.96
C GLU A 14 49.55 8.65 1.73
N LYS A 15 49.51 7.31 1.89
CA LYS A 15 48.99 6.39 0.86
C LYS A 15 47.50 6.62 0.57
N MET A 16 46.73 7.07 1.57
CA MET A 16 45.31 7.39 1.41
C MET A 16 45.10 8.74 0.71
N LYS A 17 46.00 9.71 0.92
CA LYS A 17 46.00 11.01 0.20
C LYS A 17 46.39 10.85 -1.28
N MET A 18 47.38 10.01 -1.60
CA MET A 18 47.73 9.74 -3.01
C MET A 18 46.64 8.98 -3.77
N ARG A 19 45.93 8.04 -3.11
CA ARG A 19 44.76 7.37 -3.72
C ARG A 19 43.56 8.29 -3.95
N ARG A 20 43.40 9.37 -3.17
CA ARG A 20 42.37 10.39 -3.44
C ARG A 20 42.77 11.31 -4.60
N ALA A 21 44.06 11.58 -4.80
CA ALA A 21 44.54 12.39 -5.91
C ALA A 21 44.48 11.66 -7.27
N GLU A 22 44.62 10.33 -7.32
CA GLU A 22 44.52 9.57 -8.59
C GLU A 22 43.08 9.30 -9.04
N VAL A 23 42.09 9.33 -8.14
CA VAL A 23 40.67 9.15 -8.51
C VAL A 23 40.05 10.44 -9.08
N ASP A 24 40.61 11.61 -8.75
CA ASP A 24 40.13 12.90 -9.26
C ASP A 24 40.65 13.25 -10.67
N VAL A 25 41.58 12.47 -11.24
CA VAL A 25 42.14 12.71 -12.59
C VAL A 25 41.52 11.79 -13.66
N ALA A 26 40.82 10.72 -13.29
CA ALA A 26 40.12 9.82 -14.22
C ALA A 26 38.69 10.29 -14.59
N GLY A 27 38.23 11.43 -14.06
CA GLY A 27 36.88 11.99 -14.31
C GLY A 27 36.79 13.02 -15.44
N LEU A 28 37.87 13.26 -16.18
CA LEU A 28 38.00 14.37 -17.12
C LEU A 28 38.17 13.89 -18.56
N LEU A 29 37.22 13.11 -19.10
CA LEU A 29 37.05 12.86 -20.55
C LEU A 29 35.73 12.14 -20.85
N THR A 30 34.62 12.87 -20.81
CA THR A 30 33.47 12.68 -21.73
C THR A 30 32.60 13.95 -21.70
N LYS A 31 32.94 14.93 -22.54
CA LYS A 31 32.06 16.07 -22.84
C LYS A 31 30.79 15.56 -23.54
N ARG A 32 29.72 15.28 -22.78
CA ARG A 32 28.37 15.21 -23.34
C ARG A 32 27.91 16.63 -23.71
N LYS A 33 27.67 16.85 -25.01
CA LYS A 33 27.12 18.09 -25.57
C LYS A 33 25.87 18.52 -24.79
N ARG A 34 25.84 19.75 -24.29
CA ARG A 34 24.62 20.41 -23.79
C ARG A 34 23.64 20.51 -24.96
N THR A 35 22.54 19.77 -24.94
CA THR A 35 21.42 20.00 -25.83
C THR A 35 20.77 21.34 -25.45
N LYS A 36 20.84 22.34 -26.34
CA LYS A 36 20.00 23.53 -26.25
C LYS A 36 18.54 23.06 -26.21
N ARG A 37 17.81 23.33 -25.12
CA ARG A 37 16.35 23.30 -25.16
C ARG A 37 15.91 24.42 -26.11
N MET A 38 15.56 24.08 -27.34
CA MET A 38 14.78 24.97 -28.20
C MET A 38 13.41 25.14 -27.56
N SER A 39 13.07 26.35 -27.11
CA SER A 39 11.67 26.70 -26.87
C SER A 39 10.99 26.81 -28.24
N MET A 40 10.03 25.94 -28.54
CA MET A 40 9.16 26.13 -29.69
C MET A 40 8.31 27.39 -29.46
N LYS A 41 8.59 28.47 -30.20
CA LYS A 41 7.62 29.56 -30.37
C LYS A 41 6.54 29.03 -31.30
N ILE A 42 5.38 28.68 -30.72
CA ILE A 42 4.18 28.36 -31.51
C ILE A 42 3.77 29.65 -32.22
N ASN A 43 3.82 29.65 -33.55
CA ASN A 43 3.36 30.78 -34.34
C ASN A 43 1.83 30.77 -34.30
N ARG A 44 1.19 31.89 -33.93
CA ARG A 44 -0.26 31.96 -33.70
C ARG A 44 -1.10 31.68 -34.97
N TYR A 45 -0.46 31.58 -36.14
CA TYR A 45 -1.07 31.39 -37.45
C TYR A 45 -0.67 30.07 -38.15
N ASP A 46 -0.06 29.10 -37.45
CA ASP A 46 0.23 27.78 -38.03
C ASP A 46 -1.05 26.91 -38.12
N ILE A 47 -1.49 26.62 -39.35
CA ILE A 47 -2.72 25.86 -39.68
C ILE A 47 -2.45 24.45 -40.23
N SER A 48 -1.20 23.96 -40.14
CA SER A 48 -0.77 22.71 -40.79
C SER A 48 -1.24 21.40 -40.14
N ASN A 49 -2.20 21.43 -39.22
CA ASN A 49 -2.90 20.23 -38.70
C ASN A 49 -4.41 20.46 -38.50
N LYS A 50 -5.03 21.25 -39.38
CA LYS A 50 -6.49 21.18 -39.58
C LYS A 50 -6.78 19.99 -40.51
N ARG A 51 -7.48 18.97 -40.00
CA ARG A 51 -8.16 18.00 -40.85
C ARG A 51 -9.13 18.76 -41.76
N PHE A 52 -8.98 18.56 -43.06
CA PHE A 52 -9.86 19.10 -44.08
C PHE A 52 -11.27 18.52 -43.89
N ASP A 53 -12.25 19.41 -43.89
CA ASP A 53 -13.68 19.13 -43.95
C ASP A 53 -14.09 19.59 -45.36
N ASP A 54 -14.21 18.64 -46.29
CA ASP A 54 -14.63 18.92 -47.66
C ASP A 54 -16.16 18.77 -47.76
N GLY A 55 -16.85 19.91 -47.95
CA GLY A 55 -18.15 19.93 -48.65
C GLY A 55 -17.91 19.77 -50.16
N ILE A 56 -18.85 19.38 -51.02
CA ILE A 56 -20.19 19.93 -51.25
C ILE A 56 -20.99 18.94 -52.15
N VAL A 57 -22.27 18.72 -51.79
CA VAL A 57 -23.53 18.54 -52.57
C VAL A 57 -23.53 17.94 -53.99
N LEU A 58 -24.39 16.94 -54.23
CA LEU A 58 -25.34 16.83 -55.36
C LEU A 58 -26.48 15.82 -55.06
N ASP A 59 -27.69 16.35 -54.94
CA ASP A 59 -29.04 15.89 -55.36
C ASP A 59 -29.49 14.40 -55.37
N ASP A 60 -30.52 14.19 -54.53
CA ASP A 60 -31.88 13.72 -54.88
C ASP A 60 -32.30 12.23 -54.72
N ILE A 61 -33.54 12.09 -54.22
CA ILE A 61 -34.45 10.92 -54.21
C ILE A 61 -34.17 9.77 -53.21
N SER A 62 -34.87 9.80 -52.05
CA SER A 62 -35.80 8.75 -51.58
C SER A 62 -36.09 8.90 -50.07
N ASN A 63 -36.99 9.82 -49.76
CA ASN A 63 -37.40 10.14 -48.40
C ASN A 63 -38.70 9.39 -48.06
N GLN A 64 -38.61 8.16 -47.56
CA GLN A 64 -39.73 7.47 -46.90
C GLN A 64 -39.28 6.19 -46.17
N GLN A 65 -38.37 6.29 -45.19
CA GLN A 65 -38.20 5.22 -44.17
C GLN A 65 -37.37 5.60 -42.93
N LYS A 66 -36.70 6.76 -42.88
CA LYS A 66 -35.84 7.14 -41.72
C LYS A 66 -36.53 7.88 -40.58
N LYS A 67 -37.76 8.39 -40.74
CA LYS A 67 -38.42 9.21 -39.71
C LYS A 67 -39.05 8.46 -38.53
N LYS A 68 -39.01 7.12 -38.49
CA LYS A 68 -39.55 6.32 -37.36
C LYS A 68 -38.50 5.72 -36.42
N LYS A 69 -37.20 5.73 -36.77
CA LYS A 69 -36.13 5.19 -35.90
C LYS A 69 -35.50 6.24 -34.97
N ASP A 70 -35.49 7.51 -35.38
CA ASP A 70 -34.81 8.57 -34.63
C ASP A 70 -35.60 9.09 -33.42
N GLU A 71 -36.88 8.76 -33.28
CA GLU A 71 -37.71 9.14 -32.12
C GLU A 71 -37.71 8.07 -31.00
N GLU A 72 -37.40 6.81 -31.30
CA GLU A 72 -37.26 5.75 -30.28
C GLU A 72 -35.86 5.70 -29.65
N GLU A 73 -34.80 6.08 -30.38
CA GLU A 73 -33.43 6.15 -29.83
C GLU A 73 -33.17 7.41 -28.98
N LYS A 74 -33.95 8.47 -29.17
CA LYS A 74 -33.86 9.70 -28.36
C LYS A 74 -34.50 9.60 -26.97
N LYS A 75 -35.33 8.57 -26.69
CA LYS A 75 -35.95 8.38 -25.37
C LYS A 75 -35.20 7.41 -24.45
N LYS A 76 -34.10 6.79 -24.90
CA LYS A 76 -33.29 5.85 -24.10
C LYS A 76 -31.86 6.33 -23.79
N SER A 77 -31.49 7.56 -24.14
CA SER A 77 -30.09 8.03 -24.08
C SER A 77 -29.86 9.37 -23.37
N GLU A 78 -30.64 9.69 -22.34
CA GLU A 78 -30.34 10.80 -21.42
C GLU A 78 -30.23 10.31 -19.96
N THR A 79 -29.26 9.43 -19.71
CA THR A 79 -28.59 9.37 -18.40
C THR A 79 -27.09 9.42 -18.69
N VAL A 80 -26.51 10.60 -18.54
CA VAL A 80 -25.05 10.76 -18.64
C VAL A 80 -24.43 10.05 -17.46
N GLU A 81 -24.06 8.79 -17.64
CA GLU A 81 -23.44 7.98 -16.60
C GLU A 81 -22.07 8.58 -16.27
N MET A 82 -21.92 9.12 -15.06
CA MET A 82 -20.68 9.77 -14.65
C MET A 82 -19.51 8.77 -14.68
N SER A 83 -18.33 9.20 -15.13
CA SER A 83 -17.12 8.37 -15.06
C SER A 83 -16.83 7.92 -13.61
N MET A 84 -16.22 6.74 -13.43
CA MET A 84 -15.84 6.22 -12.09
C MET A 84 -15.04 7.24 -11.25
N ASN A 85 -14.19 8.05 -11.89
CA ASN A 85 -13.43 9.09 -11.20
C ASN A 85 -14.30 10.26 -10.74
N ALA A 86 -15.30 10.63 -11.53
CA ALA A 86 -16.28 11.66 -11.16
C ALA A 86 -17.16 11.16 -10.00
N GLN A 87 -17.62 9.91 -10.06
CA GLN A 87 -18.33 9.25 -8.97
C GLN A 87 -17.50 9.25 -7.67
N PHE A 88 -16.23 8.86 -7.74
CA PHE A 88 -15.34 8.87 -6.57
C PHE A 88 -15.16 10.28 -5.98
N LYS A 89 -14.98 11.31 -6.81
CA LYS A 89 -14.84 12.70 -6.34
C LYS A 89 -16.13 13.27 -5.73
N ALA A 90 -17.29 12.79 -6.17
CA ALA A 90 -18.60 13.19 -5.66
C ALA A 90 -18.87 12.65 -4.25
N ILE A 91 -18.16 11.61 -3.80
CA ILE A 91 -18.26 11.09 -2.43
C ILE A 91 -17.93 12.22 -1.44
N LYS A 92 -18.86 12.45 -0.51
CA LYS A 92 -18.73 13.39 0.60
C LYS A 92 -18.52 12.62 1.90
N PRO A 93 -17.26 12.49 2.38
CA PRO A 93 -16.96 11.76 3.60
C PRO A 93 -17.71 12.32 4.80
N SER A 94 -18.08 11.45 5.74
CA SER A 94 -18.68 11.86 7.01
C SER A 94 -17.73 12.73 7.83
N HIS A 95 -18.27 13.55 8.72
CA HIS A 95 -17.48 14.41 9.59
C HIS A 95 -16.52 13.61 10.48
N SER A 96 -16.95 12.46 10.99
CA SER A 96 -16.10 11.58 11.82
C SER A 96 -14.87 11.08 11.09
N ILE A 97 -15.00 10.64 9.83
CA ILE A 97 -13.87 10.17 9.02
C ILE A 97 -12.92 11.33 8.71
N LEU A 98 -13.46 12.52 8.38
CA LEU A 98 -12.64 13.70 8.10
C LEU A 98 -11.82 14.11 9.32
N THR A 99 -12.45 14.19 10.48
CA THR A 99 -11.79 14.52 11.75
C THR A 99 -10.70 13.49 12.06
N PHE A 100 -11.00 12.20 11.95
CA PHE A 100 -10.02 11.14 12.15
C PHE A 100 -8.80 11.27 11.21
N VAL A 101 -9.04 11.59 9.93
CA VAL A 101 -7.97 11.80 8.94
C VAL A 101 -7.09 13.01 9.28
N GLN A 102 -7.68 14.09 9.80
CA GLN A 102 -6.92 15.28 10.20
C GLN A 102 -6.11 15.02 11.47
N GLU A 103 -6.73 14.48 12.52
CA GLU A 103 -6.09 14.22 13.82
C GLU A 103 -4.93 13.23 13.73
N ASN A 104 -5.03 12.24 12.83
CA ASN A 104 -3.99 11.23 12.64
C ASN A 104 -3.00 11.56 11.52
N PHE A 105 -3.03 12.79 10.98
CA PHE A 105 -2.16 13.24 9.89
C PHE A 105 -2.15 12.28 8.68
N LEU A 106 -3.30 11.66 8.39
CA LEU A 106 -3.47 10.76 7.25
C LEU A 106 -3.51 11.58 5.94
N GLY A 107 -3.05 10.95 4.86
CA GLY A 107 -2.90 11.60 3.57
C GLY A 107 -1.48 12.15 3.33
N ARG A 108 -1.25 12.58 2.09
CA ARG A 108 -0.06 13.31 1.66
C ARG A 108 -0.05 14.69 2.32
N ARG A 109 0.89 14.90 3.23
CA ARG A 109 1.14 16.18 3.92
C ARG A 109 2.46 16.79 3.47
N ARG A 110 2.62 18.10 3.67
CA ARG A 110 3.92 18.76 3.46
C ARG A 110 4.76 18.61 4.72
N ASP A 111 6.06 18.44 4.56
CA ASP A 111 6.99 18.29 5.69
C ASP A 111 6.91 19.48 6.67
N ILE A 112 6.65 20.69 6.18
CA ILE A 112 6.48 21.87 7.04
C ILE A 112 5.29 21.75 7.98
N GLU A 113 4.22 21.07 7.58
CA GLU A 113 3.04 20.81 8.43
C GLU A 113 3.40 19.84 9.55
N LEU A 114 4.16 18.79 9.22
CA LEU A 114 4.66 17.81 10.19
C LEU A 114 5.64 18.45 11.19
N ARG A 115 6.60 19.26 10.70
CA ARG A 115 7.55 19.99 11.56
C ARG A 115 6.83 20.96 12.50
N ARG A 116 5.82 21.70 12.02
CA ARG A 116 5.00 22.60 12.84
C ARG A 116 4.22 21.86 13.92
N ALA A 117 3.83 20.62 13.65
CA ALA A 117 3.20 19.73 14.64
C ALA A 117 4.21 19.01 15.56
N GLY A 118 5.51 19.35 15.48
CA GLY A 118 6.55 18.82 16.37
C GLY A 118 7.17 17.49 15.93
N TYR A 119 6.90 17.02 14.72
CA TYR A 119 7.43 15.75 14.23
C TYR A 119 8.83 15.89 13.61
N ASN A 120 9.73 14.96 13.94
CA ASN A 120 11.04 14.86 13.29
C ASN A 120 10.91 14.15 11.94
N VAL A 121 10.83 14.93 10.86
CA VAL A 121 10.67 14.43 9.48
C VAL A 121 11.88 13.70 8.90
N GLU A 122 13.02 13.68 9.58
CA GLU A 122 14.22 12.95 9.14
C GLU A 122 14.13 11.44 9.44
N LEU A 123 13.19 11.05 10.31
CA LEU A 123 12.95 9.64 10.63
C LEU A 123 12.19 8.93 9.51
N SER A 124 12.40 7.61 9.43
CA SER A 124 11.72 6.76 8.43
C SER A 124 10.21 6.60 8.66
N ALA A 125 9.72 6.78 9.88
CA ALA A 125 8.30 6.71 10.27
C ALA A 125 8.00 7.74 11.39
N PRO A 126 8.06 9.05 11.08
CA PRO A 126 8.12 10.11 12.08
C PRO A 126 6.89 10.18 12.99
N LEU A 127 5.69 9.86 12.48
CA LEU A 127 4.44 9.95 13.23
C LEU A 127 4.26 8.83 14.24
N ASP A 128 4.93 7.69 14.06
CA ASP A 128 4.88 6.58 15.02
C ASP A 128 5.96 6.71 16.11
N ASN A 129 6.92 7.64 15.96
CA ASN A 129 8.11 7.73 16.80
C ASN A 129 8.01 8.72 17.98
N LEU A 130 6.87 9.41 18.17
CA LEU A 130 6.70 10.32 19.31
C LEU A 130 5.87 9.70 20.43
N PRO A 131 6.38 9.72 21.68
CA PRO A 131 5.55 9.46 22.85
C PRO A 131 4.70 10.70 23.13
N PHE A 132 3.51 10.78 22.53
CA PHE A 132 2.56 11.87 22.83
C PHE A 132 1.41 11.44 23.75
N SER A 133 1.58 11.83 25.03
CA SER A 133 0.58 12.26 26.03
C SER A 133 0.23 11.34 27.24
N ALA A 134 0.26 11.99 28.41
CA ALA A 134 0.00 11.66 29.81
C ALA A 134 -0.98 10.53 30.25
N SER A 135 -1.73 9.85 29.38
CA SER A 135 -2.66 8.78 29.82
C SER A 135 -1.94 7.43 29.91
N SER A 136 -1.15 7.28 30.97
CA SER A 136 -0.13 6.24 31.12
C SER A 136 -0.60 4.78 31.08
N GLU A 137 -1.87 4.46 31.30
CA GLU A 137 -2.28 3.06 31.49
C GLU A 137 -2.69 2.32 30.20
N ARG A 138 -3.44 2.95 29.30
CA ARG A 138 -3.84 2.31 28.03
C ARG A 138 -2.69 2.23 27.04
N GLU A 139 -1.82 3.24 27.02
CA GLU A 139 -0.63 3.29 26.16
C GLU A 139 0.41 2.24 26.56
N ARG A 140 0.67 2.01 27.86
CA ARG A 140 1.65 1.01 28.32
C ARG A 140 1.35 -0.41 27.84
N VAL A 141 0.09 -0.82 27.82
CA VAL A 141 -0.28 -2.18 27.43
C VAL A 141 -0.24 -2.36 25.91
N GLU A 142 -0.62 -1.33 25.15
CA GLU A 142 -0.52 -1.34 23.68
C GLU A 142 0.92 -1.31 23.19
N GLU A 143 1.78 -0.58 23.90
CA GLU A 143 3.22 -0.61 23.71
C GLU A 143 3.79 -1.99 24.03
N SER A 144 3.35 -2.67 25.09
CA SER A 144 3.98 -3.94 25.51
C SER A 144 3.89 -5.06 24.46
N VAL A 145 2.73 -5.25 23.81
CA VAL A 145 2.54 -6.41 22.92
C VAL A 145 3.32 -6.25 21.62
N PHE A 146 3.19 -5.10 20.96
CA PHE A 146 3.83 -4.84 19.67
C PHE A 146 5.29 -4.39 19.78
N ARG A 147 5.80 -4.11 20.99
CA ARG A 147 7.25 -3.97 21.24
C ARG A 147 7.96 -5.30 21.47
N ASN A 148 7.21 -6.40 21.69
CA ASN A 148 7.83 -7.72 21.79
C ASN A 148 8.58 -8.06 20.50
N LYS A 149 9.62 -8.88 20.64
CA LYS A 149 10.39 -9.37 19.51
C LYS A 149 9.47 -10.15 18.56
N LEU A 150 9.55 -9.81 17.28
CA LEU A 150 8.89 -10.51 16.19
C LEU A 150 9.88 -11.57 15.69
N GLU A 151 9.50 -12.84 15.77
CA GLU A 151 10.37 -13.95 15.38
C GLU A 151 9.70 -14.82 14.34
N PHE A 152 10.33 -14.96 13.17
CA PHE A 152 9.90 -15.94 12.18
C PHE A 152 10.13 -17.35 12.73
N PHE A 153 9.10 -18.20 12.69
CA PHE A 153 9.22 -19.57 13.17
C PHE A 153 8.79 -20.64 12.17
N ALA A 154 7.91 -20.32 11.22
CA ALA A 154 7.47 -21.29 10.21
C ALA A 154 7.05 -20.62 8.90
N ALA A 155 7.22 -21.37 7.80
CA ALA A 155 6.63 -21.04 6.50
C ALA A 155 5.96 -22.28 5.92
N ALA A 156 4.67 -22.16 5.58
CA ALA A 156 3.87 -23.24 5.03
C ALA A 156 3.58 -23.01 3.54
N ARG A 157 3.87 -24.01 2.71
CA ARG A 157 3.49 -24.03 1.28
C ARG A 157 2.30 -24.93 0.99
N VAL A 158 2.01 -25.85 1.91
CA VAL A 158 0.90 -26.80 1.87
C VAL A 158 0.21 -26.79 3.23
N SER A 159 -1.07 -27.10 3.29
CA SER A 159 -1.86 -27.04 4.53
C SER A 159 -1.40 -28.01 5.60
N SER A 160 -0.93 -29.20 5.21
CA SER A 160 -0.32 -30.17 6.13
C SER A 160 0.94 -29.66 6.85
N SER A 161 1.54 -28.57 6.36
CA SER A 161 2.71 -27.92 6.98
C SER A 161 2.35 -26.75 7.90
N PHE A 162 1.06 -26.53 8.19
CA PHE A 162 0.66 -25.51 9.16
C PHE A 162 1.16 -25.90 10.56
N PRO A 163 1.83 -24.97 11.28
CA PRO A 163 2.23 -25.24 12.65
C PRO A 163 1.00 -25.37 13.55
N PRO A 164 1.11 -25.97 14.74
CA PRO A 164 0.01 -26.00 15.71
C PRO A 164 -0.53 -24.60 16.02
N PRO A 165 -1.86 -24.40 16.11
CA PRO A 165 -2.48 -23.11 16.40
C PRO A 165 -2.50 -22.79 17.91
N ASP A 166 -1.34 -22.83 18.56
CA ASP A 166 -1.23 -22.73 20.04
C ASP A 166 -1.55 -21.33 20.59
N LEU A 167 -1.38 -20.30 19.75
CA LEU A 167 -1.62 -18.91 20.09
C LEU A 167 -2.65 -18.29 19.15
N PRO A 168 -3.37 -17.24 19.57
CA PRO A 168 -4.25 -16.50 18.68
C PRO A 168 -3.47 -15.95 17.49
N GLU A 169 -4.09 -15.95 16.32
CA GLU A 169 -3.48 -15.51 15.07
C GLU A 169 -4.19 -14.28 14.49
N ILE A 170 -3.39 -13.32 14.04
CA ILE A 170 -3.83 -12.23 13.17
C ILE A 170 -3.15 -12.42 11.81
N ALA A 171 -3.95 -12.74 10.80
CA ALA A 171 -3.47 -12.89 9.44
C ALA A 171 -3.52 -11.56 8.70
N PHE A 172 -2.57 -11.33 7.81
CA PHE A 172 -2.52 -10.17 6.92
C PHE A 172 -2.67 -10.67 5.49
N ALA A 173 -3.69 -10.20 4.81
CA ALA A 173 -4.00 -10.53 3.42
C ALA A 173 -3.98 -9.27 2.57
N GLY A 174 -3.70 -9.41 1.28
CA GLY A 174 -3.82 -8.29 0.36
C GLY A 174 -3.08 -8.53 -0.93
N ARG A 175 -3.31 -7.64 -1.90
CA ARG A 175 -2.64 -7.71 -3.20
C ARG A 175 -1.12 -7.59 -3.06
N SER A 176 -0.42 -8.15 -4.03
CA SER A 176 1.04 -8.00 -4.12
C SER A 176 1.44 -6.53 -4.20
N ASN A 177 2.48 -6.18 -3.45
CA ASN A 177 2.96 -4.79 -3.27
C ASN A 177 1.95 -3.83 -2.62
N VAL A 178 0.90 -4.31 -1.93
CA VAL A 178 -0.01 -3.43 -1.17
C VAL A 178 0.65 -2.82 0.08
N GLY A 179 1.80 -3.36 0.52
CA GLY A 179 2.54 -2.89 1.69
C GLY A 179 2.39 -3.76 2.93
N LYS A 180 2.01 -5.03 2.77
CA LYS A 180 1.81 -6.00 3.87
C LYS A 180 3.04 -6.23 4.75
N SER A 181 4.16 -6.61 4.14
CA SER A 181 5.41 -6.82 4.87
C SER A 181 5.94 -5.52 5.49
N SER A 182 5.76 -4.39 4.80
CA SER A 182 6.07 -3.06 5.34
C SER A 182 5.21 -2.71 6.55
N LEU A 183 3.93 -3.08 6.53
CA LEU A 183 3.02 -2.88 7.65
C LEU A 183 3.38 -3.75 8.85
N LEU A 184 3.76 -5.02 8.65
CA LEU A 184 4.20 -5.89 9.73
C LEU A 184 5.46 -5.34 10.44
N ASN A 185 6.46 -4.89 9.68
CA ASN A 185 7.65 -4.25 10.24
C ASN A 185 7.28 -2.95 10.97
N ALA A 186 6.40 -2.12 10.40
CA ALA A 186 5.95 -0.88 11.03
C ALA A 186 5.15 -1.13 12.32
N LEU A 187 4.30 -2.15 12.36
CA LEU A 187 3.53 -2.54 13.54
C LEU A 187 4.44 -2.95 14.69
N THR A 188 5.57 -3.60 14.42
CA THR A 188 6.48 -4.13 15.46
C THR A 188 7.70 -3.26 15.74
N ARG A 189 7.87 -2.17 14.98
CA ARG A 189 9.08 -1.31 14.95
C ARG A 189 10.37 -2.10 14.72
N GLN A 190 10.27 -3.25 14.05
CA GLN A 190 11.39 -4.13 13.75
C GLN A 190 11.59 -4.19 12.24
N TRP A 191 12.68 -3.60 11.78
CA TRP A 191 13.01 -3.55 10.36
C TRP A 191 13.84 -4.77 9.98
N GLY A 192 13.45 -5.44 8.89
CA GLY A 192 14.21 -6.55 8.32
C GLY A 192 13.80 -7.95 8.77
N VAL A 193 12.92 -8.09 9.78
CA VAL A 193 12.37 -9.39 10.19
C VAL A 193 11.46 -9.95 9.11
N VAL A 194 10.51 -9.15 8.64
CA VAL A 194 9.66 -9.51 7.50
C VAL A 194 10.29 -8.98 6.24
N ARG A 195 10.62 -9.87 5.31
CA ARG A 195 11.24 -9.51 4.03
C ARG A 195 10.28 -8.67 3.20
N THR A 196 10.69 -7.44 2.88
CA THR A 196 10.01 -6.57 1.93
C THR A 196 10.67 -6.73 0.56
N SER A 197 9.88 -7.01 -0.47
CA SER A 197 10.36 -6.98 -1.86
C SER A 197 9.37 -6.23 -2.72
N ASP A 198 9.89 -5.43 -3.65
CA ASP A 198 9.10 -4.77 -4.68
C ASP A 198 8.72 -5.73 -5.82
N LYS A 199 9.37 -6.92 -5.88
CA LYS A 199 9.07 -7.93 -6.90
C LYS A 199 7.77 -8.66 -6.55
N PRO A 200 6.75 -8.63 -7.42
CA PRO A 200 5.59 -9.49 -7.24
C PRO A 200 6.01 -10.95 -7.22
N GLY A 201 5.55 -11.70 -6.23
CA GLY A 201 5.70 -13.17 -6.17
C GLY A 201 6.67 -13.62 -5.10
N HIS A 202 7.22 -12.67 -4.32
CA HIS A 202 8.27 -12.98 -3.36
C HIS A 202 7.82 -13.91 -2.22
N THR A 203 6.59 -13.72 -1.73
CA THR A 203 5.99 -14.57 -0.70
C THR A 203 5.02 -15.54 -1.38
N GLN A 204 5.42 -16.80 -1.50
CA GLN A 204 4.59 -17.91 -2.01
C GLN A 204 4.11 -18.84 -0.88
N SER A 205 4.65 -18.67 0.33
CA SER A 205 4.28 -19.39 1.53
C SER A 205 3.48 -18.51 2.48
N ILE A 206 2.64 -19.12 3.31
CA ILE A 206 2.11 -18.48 4.52
C ILE A 206 3.24 -18.43 5.54
N ASN A 207 3.65 -17.24 5.97
CA ASN A 207 4.73 -17.10 6.94
C ASN A 207 4.16 -16.77 8.32
N PHE A 208 4.65 -17.47 9.34
CA PHE A 208 4.20 -17.34 10.71
C PHE A 208 5.30 -16.68 11.55
N PHE A 209 4.88 -15.69 12.34
CA PHE A 209 5.76 -14.94 13.22
C PHE A 209 5.19 -14.93 14.63
N ASN A 210 6.01 -15.27 15.62
CA ASN A 210 5.68 -15.11 17.03
C ASN A 210 5.90 -13.65 17.42
N LEU A 211 4.92 -13.04 18.08
CA LEU A 211 5.04 -11.73 18.70
C LEU A 211 5.06 -11.90 20.22
N GLY A 212 6.26 -12.18 20.75
CA GLY A 212 6.42 -12.65 22.12
C GLY A 212 5.69 -13.98 22.35
N SER A 213 5.09 -14.16 23.52
CA SER A 213 4.40 -15.41 23.92
C SER A 213 2.87 -15.34 23.86
N LYS A 214 2.30 -14.29 23.23
CA LYS A 214 0.86 -13.98 23.35
C LYS A 214 0.10 -14.01 22.03
N LEU A 215 0.76 -13.83 20.90
CA LEU A 215 0.11 -13.58 19.62
C LEU A 215 1.01 -14.02 18.47
N ASN A 216 0.39 -14.61 17.44
CA ASN A 216 1.05 -14.90 16.18
C ASN A 216 0.57 -13.92 15.11
N LEU A 217 1.52 -13.34 14.37
CA LEU A 217 1.24 -12.58 13.14
C LEU A 217 1.49 -13.50 11.95
N VAL A 218 0.53 -13.56 11.03
CA VAL A 218 0.60 -14.45 9.88
C VAL A 218 0.58 -13.64 8.59
N ASP A 219 1.63 -13.74 7.80
CA ASP A 219 1.76 -13.07 6.51
C ASP A 219 1.24 -13.99 5.40
N LEU A 220 0.03 -13.72 4.89
CA LEU A 220 -0.49 -14.48 3.77
C LEU A 220 0.23 -14.07 2.48
N PRO A 221 0.44 -15.00 1.54
CA PRO A 221 1.02 -14.68 0.25
C PRO A 221 0.09 -13.69 -0.49
N GLY A 222 0.68 -12.71 -1.18
CA GLY A 222 -0.11 -11.66 -1.82
C GLY A 222 -0.80 -12.15 -3.09
N TYR A 223 -2.00 -11.69 -3.40
CA TYR A 223 -2.72 -12.09 -4.62
C TYR A 223 -2.67 -11.07 -5.75
N GLY A 224 -3.17 -11.48 -6.92
CA GLY A 224 -3.22 -10.62 -8.11
C GLY A 224 -1.90 -10.54 -8.87
N PHE A 225 -1.09 -11.61 -8.84
CA PHE A 225 0.06 -11.75 -9.72
C PHE A 225 -0.39 -11.85 -11.18
N ALA A 226 -0.25 -10.76 -11.93
CA ALA A 226 -0.56 -10.76 -13.36
C ALA A 226 0.33 -11.73 -14.17
N TYR A 227 1.53 -12.05 -13.66
CA TYR A 227 2.56 -12.82 -14.35
C TYR A 227 2.82 -14.21 -13.75
N ALA A 228 2.08 -14.63 -12.72
CA ALA A 228 2.22 -15.99 -12.19
C ALA A 228 1.50 -16.98 -13.12
N LYS A 229 2.05 -18.20 -13.22
CA LYS A 229 1.35 -19.33 -13.86
C LYS A 229 0.05 -19.64 -13.14
N ASP A 230 -0.93 -20.15 -13.87
CA ASP A 230 -2.25 -20.42 -13.30
C ASP A 230 -2.21 -21.50 -12.22
N GLU A 231 -1.35 -22.52 -12.37
CA GLU A 231 -1.15 -23.54 -11.33
C GLU A 231 -0.72 -22.94 -9.98
N VAL A 232 0.12 -21.90 -10.01
CA VAL A 232 0.60 -21.23 -8.79
C VAL A 232 -0.51 -20.38 -8.16
N LYS A 233 -1.40 -19.80 -8.98
CA LYS A 233 -2.56 -19.05 -8.48
C LYS A 233 -3.55 -20.00 -7.81
N GLU A 234 -3.86 -21.12 -8.45
CA GLU A 234 -4.80 -22.12 -7.92
C GLU A 234 -4.29 -22.72 -6.60
N ALA A 235 -3.03 -23.17 -6.56
CA ALA A 235 -2.43 -23.69 -5.33
C ALA A 235 -2.43 -22.65 -4.20
N TRP A 236 -2.23 -21.37 -4.53
CA TRP A 236 -2.33 -20.28 -3.57
C TRP A 236 -3.78 -20.07 -3.08
N GLU A 237 -4.74 -20.04 -3.99
CA GLU A 237 -6.16 -19.88 -3.67
C GLU A 237 -6.67 -21.01 -2.77
N GLU A 238 -6.26 -22.24 -3.05
CA GLU A 238 -6.57 -23.41 -2.24
C GLU A 238 -5.93 -23.32 -0.84
N LEU A 239 -4.64 -22.99 -0.75
CA LEU A 239 -3.93 -22.85 0.52
C LEU A 239 -4.57 -21.78 1.42
N VAL A 240 -4.92 -20.62 0.85
CA VAL A 240 -5.56 -19.54 1.59
C VAL A 240 -6.99 -19.90 1.98
N LYS A 241 -7.74 -20.55 1.08
CA LYS A 241 -9.08 -21.05 1.39
C LYS A 241 -9.07 -22.01 2.56
N GLU A 242 -8.15 -22.97 2.55
CA GLU A 242 -8.02 -23.93 3.64
C GLU A 242 -7.63 -23.24 4.93
N TYR A 243 -6.59 -22.39 4.91
CA TYR A 243 -6.18 -21.63 6.08
C TYR A 243 -7.32 -20.79 6.69
N LEU A 244 -8.08 -20.05 5.86
CA LEU A 244 -9.15 -19.19 6.36
C LEU A 244 -10.36 -19.96 6.90
N SER A 245 -10.55 -21.21 6.45
CA SER A 245 -11.72 -22.02 6.81
C SER A 245 -11.47 -22.97 7.98
N THR A 246 -10.25 -23.49 8.14
CA THR A 246 -9.93 -24.54 9.12
C THR A 246 -9.18 -24.05 10.35
N ARG A 247 -8.59 -22.84 10.30
CA ARG A 247 -7.67 -22.37 11.33
C ARG A 247 -8.40 -21.86 12.59
N VAL A 248 -8.55 -22.74 13.58
CA VAL A 248 -9.21 -22.44 14.88
C VAL A 248 -8.56 -21.28 15.64
N GLY A 249 -7.24 -21.11 15.53
CA GLY A 249 -6.48 -20.02 16.16
C GLY A 249 -6.70 -18.65 15.52
N LEU A 250 -7.25 -18.57 14.30
CA LEU A 250 -7.40 -17.33 13.55
C LEU A 250 -8.50 -16.44 14.14
N LYS A 251 -8.09 -15.31 14.72
CA LYS A 251 -9.03 -14.35 15.34
C LYS A 251 -9.42 -13.20 14.42
N ARG A 252 -8.53 -12.80 13.51
CA ARG A 252 -8.77 -11.71 12.56
C ARG A 252 -7.91 -11.80 11.33
N VAL A 253 -8.49 -11.42 10.20
CA VAL A 253 -7.76 -11.13 8.97
C VAL A 253 -7.72 -9.63 8.73
N CYS A 254 -6.53 -9.03 8.71
CA CYS A 254 -6.31 -7.68 8.20
C CYS A 254 -6.25 -7.73 6.67
N LEU A 255 -7.31 -7.27 6.01
CA LEU A 255 -7.37 -7.16 4.55
C LEU A 255 -6.83 -5.81 4.11
N LEU A 256 -5.64 -5.81 3.51
CA LEU A 256 -4.93 -4.60 3.09
C LEU A 256 -5.36 -4.18 1.70
N ILE A 257 -5.69 -2.90 1.57
CA ILE A 257 -6.11 -2.27 0.32
C ILE A 257 -5.27 -1.02 0.08
N ASP A 258 -4.70 -0.89 -1.12
CA ASP A 258 -3.94 0.30 -1.50
C ASP A 258 -4.91 1.49 -1.66
N THR A 259 -4.70 2.55 -0.88
CA THR A 259 -5.61 3.71 -0.85
C THR A 259 -5.78 4.36 -2.22
N LYS A 260 -4.76 4.34 -3.09
CA LYS A 260 -4.84 4.92 -4.43
C LYS A 260 -5.82 4.14 -5.31
N TRP A 261 -5.72 2.81 -5.28
CA TRP A 261 -6.43 1.93 -6.23
C TRP A 261 -7.75 1.39 -5.73
N GLY A 262 -7.90 1.21 -4.40
CA GLY A 262 -9.13 0.75 -3.76
C GLY A 262 -9.36 -0.73 -3.98
N MET A 263 -10.56 -1.17 -3.63
CA MET A 263 -10.97 -2.57 -3.83
C MET A 263 -10.93 -2.96 -5.30
N LYS A 264 -10.47 -4.16 -5.55
CA LYS A 264 -10.44 -4.87 -6.83
C LYS A 264 -11.25 -6.16 -6.71
N PRO A 265 -11.64 -6.78 -7.84
CA PRO A 265 -12.45 -8.00 -7.83
C PRO A 265 -11.90 -9.11 -6.92
N ARG A 266 -10.58 -9.35 -6.94
CA ARG A 266 -9.93 -10.34 -6.06
C ARG A 266 -10.01 -10.00 -4.56
N ASP A 267 -10.10 -8.73 -4.20
CA ASP A 267 -10.33 -8.34 -2.80
C ASP A 267 -11.76 -8.75 -2.38
N ILE A 268 -12.73 -8.60 -3.29
CA ILE A 268 -14.14 -8.96 -3.07
C ILE A 268 -14.32 -10.49 -3.01
N GLU A 269 -13.64 -11.25 -3.88
CA GLU A 269 -13.63 -12.73 -3.83
C GLU A 269 -13.15 -13.24 -2.46
N LEU A 270 -12.07 -12.64 -1.95
CA LEU A 270 -11.53 -12.99 -0.63
C LEU A 270 -12.49 -12.60 0.50
N ILE A 271 -13.19 -11.46 0.38
CA ILE A 271 -14.24 -11.06 1.32
C ILE A 271 -15.38 -12.10 1.32
N HIS A 272 -15.87 -12.52 0.16
CA HIS A 272 -16.91 -13.53 0.07
C HIS A 272 -16.48 -14.89 0.63
N LEU A 273 -15.20 -15.25 0.50
CA LEU A 273 -14.64 -16.42 1.18
C LEU A 273 -14.70 -16.26 2.71
N MET A 274 -14.21 -15.13 3.25
CA MET A 274 -14.21 -14.88 4.69
C MET A 274 -15.62 -14.79 5.28
N GLU A 275 -16.60 -14.27 4.53
CA GLU A 275 -17.99 -14.22 4.96
C GLU A 275 -18.63 -15.61 5.00
N ARG A 276 -18.32 -16.47 4.03
CA ARG A 276 -18.77 -17.87 4.04
C ARG A 276 -18.18 -18.68 5.19
N SER A 277 -16.91 -18.43 5.52
CA SER A 277 -16.23 -19.08 6.66
C SER A 277 -16.51 -18.38 8.00
N GLN A 278 -17.31 -17.31 8.01
CA GLN A 278 -17.57 -16.46 9.19
C GLN A 278 -16.30 -15.90 9.86
N THR A 279 -15.22 -15.79 9.09
CA THR A 279 -13.92 -15.30 9.55
C THR A 279 -13.97 -13.79 9.67
N LYS A 280 -13.74 -13.27 10.88
CA LYS A 280 -13.73 -11.82 11.11
C LYS A 280 -12.57 -11.16 10.38
N TYR A 281 -12.86 -10.11 9.61
CA TYR A 281 -11.84 -9.36 8.89
C TYR A 281 -11.95 -7.86 9.14
N GLN A 282 -10.80 -7.20 9.11
CA GLN A 282 -10.65 -5.77 9.31
C GLN A 282 -9.99 -5.20 8.07
N VAL A 283 -10.68 -4.30 7.38
CA VAL A 283 -10.07 -3.61 6.25
C VAL A 283 -9.06 -2.58 6.76
N VAL A 284 -7.89 -2.56 6.11
CA VAL A 284 -6.80 -1.64 6.36
C VAL A 284 -6.38 -0.95 5.06
N LEU A 285 -6.67 0.35 4.95
CA LEU A 285 -6.18 1.20 3.87
C LEU A 285 -4.72 1.53 4.08
N THR A 286 -3.85 1.09 3.17
CA THR A 286 -2.41 1.31 3.24
C THR A 286 -1.95 2.43 2.31
N LYS A 287 -0.71 2.90 2.51
CA LYS A 287 -0.05 3.94 1.69
C LYS A 287 -0.87 5.23 1.60
N THR A 288 -1.51 5.61 2.70
CA THR A 288 -2.33 6.83 2.75
C THR A 288 -1.51 8.08 2.42
N ASP A 289 -0.19 8.06 2.60
CA ASP A 289 0.75 9.14 2.26
C ASP A 289 0.84 9.46 0.76
N VAL A 290 0.32 8.59 -0.12
CA VAL A 290 0.40 8.77 -1.58
C VAL A 290 -0.73 9.65 -2.13
N VAL A 291 -1.86 9.75 -1.44
CA VAL A 291 -3.07 10.46 -1.89
C VAL A 291 -3.41 11.64 -0.99
N PHE A 292 -4.25 12.57 -1.44
CA PHE A 292 -4.66 13.69 -0.59
C PHE A 292 -5.51 13.22 0.60
N PRO A 293 -5.47 13.93 1.75
CA PRO A 293 -6.26 13.57 2.94
C PRO A 293 -7.75 13.35 2.63
N ILE A 294 -8.34 14.21 1.80
CA ILE A 294 -9.73 14.07 1.39
C ILE A 294 -10.01 12.77 0.62
N ASP A 295 -9.06 12.31 -0.18
CA ASP A 295 -9.22 11.07 -0.97
C ASP A 295 -9.05 9.83 -0.08
N VAL A 296 -8.25 9.91 0.99
CA VAL A 296 -8.21 8.87 2.04
C VAL A 296 -9.60 8.72 2.65
N ALA A 297 -10.21 9.85 3.07
CA ALA A 297 -11.53 9.87 3.69
C ALA A 297 -12.62 9.35 2.73
N ARG A 298 -12.59 9.76 1.45
CA ARG A 298 -13.50 9.24 0.42
C ARG A 298 -13.35 7.74 0.23
N ARG A 299 -12.12 7.23 0.22
CA ARG A 299 -11.87 5.80 0.04
C ARG A 299 -12.37 4.98 1.23
N ALA A 300 -12.16 5.46 2.45
CA ALA A 300 -12.68 4.83 3.65
C ALA A 300 -14.21 4.74 3.60
N MET A 301 -14.89 5.87 3.34
CA MET A 301 -16.36 5.88 3.23
C MET A 301 -16.86 4.98 2.10
N GLN A 302 -16.22 4.99 0.93
CA GLN A 302 -16.59 4.14 -0.19
C GLN A 302 -16.58 2.65 0.22
N ILE A 303 -15.54 2.22 0.93
CA ILE A 303 -15.41 0.84 1.38
C ILE A 303 -16.42 0.52 2.48
N GLU A 304 -16.62 1.43 3.44
CA GLU A 304 -17.60 1.24 4.52
C GLU A 304 -19.02 1.07 3.96
N GLU A 305 -19.41 1.88 2.98
CA GLU A 305 -20.72 1.75 2.32
C GLU A 305 -20.81 0.46 1.49
N THR A 306 -19.76 0.12 0.73
CA THR A 306 -19.75 -1.12 -0.08
C THR A 306 -19.87 -2.37 0.80
N LEU A 307 -19.30 -2.33 2.01
CA LEU A 307 -19.24 -3.48 2.90
C LEU A 307 -20.26 -3.44 4.03
N LYS A 308 -21.22 -2.51 4.00
CA LYS A 308 -22.19 -2.27 5.07
C LYS A 308 -23.08 -3.48 5.39
N GLU A 309 -23.41 -4.28 4.38
CA GLU A 309 -24.29 -5.45 4.51
C GLU A 309 -23.55 -6.71 4.99
N HIS A 310 -22.22 -6.69 4.98
CA HIS A 310 -21.39 -7.81 5.38
C HIS A 310 -21.34 -7.95 6.90
N LYS A 311 -21.36 -9.18 7.44
CA LYS A 311 -21.50 -9.45 8.89
C LYS A 311 -20.18 -9.76 9.57
N SER A 312 -19.18 -10.18 8.81
CA SER A 312 -17.86 -10.59 9.32
C SER A 312 -16.86 -9.44 9.31
N ILE A 313 -17.15 -8.34 8.61
CA ILE A 313 -16.38 -7.10 8.70
C ILE A 313 -16.37 -6.53 10.12
N VAL A 314 -15.19 -6.09 10.54
CA VAL A 314 -15.01 -5.29 11.75
C VAL A 314 -14.83 -3.83 11.35
N GLN A 315 -15.65 -2.97 11.93
CA GLN A 315 -15.60 -1.52 11.75
C GLN A 315 -14.84 -0.83 12.90
N PRO A 316 -14.32 0.40 12.69
CA PRO A 316 -14.30 1.16 11.43
C PRO A 316 -13.20 0.67 10.47
N VAL A 317 -13.18 1.15 9.22
CA VAL A 317 -12.04 0.91 8.31
C VAL A 317 -10.79 1.59 8.86
N MET A 318 -9.69 0.84 9.00
CA MET A 318 -8.43 1.39 9.49
C MET A 318 -7.64 2.02 8.35
N MET A 319 -6.92 3.10 8.64
CA MET A 319 -6.14 3.85 7.65
C MET A 319 -4.72 4.02 8.17
N VAL A 320 -3.72 3.62 7.38
CA VAL A 320 -2.32 3.59 7.81
C VAL A 320 -1.34 3.97 6.71
N SER A 321 -0.20 4.52 7.13
CA SER A 321 1.01 4.61 6.31
C SER A 321 2.20 4.05 7.08
N SER A 322 2.79 2.97 6.56
CA SER A 322 4.06 2.43 7.07
C SER A 322 5.23 3.40 6.87
N LYS A 323 5.12 4.35 5.93
CA LYS A 323 6.16 5.34 5.62
C LYS A 323 6.07 6.56 6.53
N SER A 324 4.89 7.12 6.76
CA SER A 324 4.80 8.26 7.67
C SER A 324 4.66 7.84 9.13
N GLY A 325 4.19 6.61 9.40
CA GLY A 325 3.77 6.14 10.71
C GLY A 325 2.32 6.50 11.06
N ALA A 326 1.62 7.24 10.18
CA ALA A 326 0.23 7.65 10.41
C ALA A 326 -0.68 6.43 10.65
N GLY A 327 -1.54 6.51 11.66
CA GLY A 327 -2.56 5.49 11.97
C GLY A 327 -2.02 4.15 12.52
N ILE A 328 -0.70 3.95 12.58
CA ILE A 328 -0.10 2.70 13.11
C ILE A 328 -0.51 2.46 14.56
N ARG A 329 -0.48 3.50 15.40
CA ARG A 329 -0.93 3.42 16.80
C ARG A 329 -2.39 2.94 16.89
N CYS A 330 -3.30 3.57 16.15
CA CYS A 330 -4.71 3.19 16.14
C CYS A 330 -4.91 1.73 15.71
N LEU A 331 -4.14 1.26 14.73
CA LEU A 331 -4.17 -0.14 14.31
C LEU A 331 -3.67 -1.07 15.42
N ARG A 332 -2.57 -0.75 16.10
CA ARG A 332 -2.11 -1.51 17.29
C ARG A 332 -3.21 -1.56 18.35
N THR A 333 -3.83 -0.43 18.71
CA THR A 333 -4.94 -0.38 19.67
C THR A 333 -6.08 -1.32 19.30
N ALA A 334 -6.48 -1.33 18.02
CA ALA A 334 -7.54 -2.19 17.52
C ALA A 334 -7.17 -3.69 17.62
N LEU A 335 -5.92 -4.05 17.31
CA LEU A 335 -5.45 -5.43 17.31
C LEU A 335 -5.11 -5.96 18.72
N VAL A 336 -4.61 -5.11 19.62
CA VAL A 336 -4.26 -5.50 21.01
C VAL A 336 -5.47 -5.98 21.78
N LYS A 337 -6.67 -5.44 21.50
CA LYS A 337 -7.92 -5.93 22.11
C LYS A 337 -8.05 -7.45 21.95
N MET A 338 -7.59 -8.01 20.84
CA MET A 338 -7.66 -9.45 20.56
C MET A 338 -6.70 -10.28 21.41
N ALA A 339 -5.54 -9.72 21.75
CA ALA A 339 -4.57 -10.38 22.62
C ALA A 339 -5.00 -10.35 24.11
N ARG A 340 -5.89 -9.44 24.51
CA ARG A 340 -6.37 -9.30 25.90
C ARG A 340 -7.55 -10.18 26.27
N TYR A 341 -8.31 -10.70 25.31
CA TYR A 341 -9.47 -11.58 25.58
C TYR A 341 -9.08 -13.02 25.94
N LEU A 342 -7.81 -13.26 26.22
CA LEU A 342 -7.30 -14.55 26.69
C LEU A 342 -7.10 -14.44 28.20
N LYS A 343 -8.16 -14.83 28.93
CA LYS A 343 -8.06 -15.22 30.34
C LYS A 343 -7.68 -16.68 30.42
#